data_AF-G2GX28-F1
#
_entry.id   AF-G2GX28-F1
#
_cell.length_a   1.000
_cell.length_b   1.000
_cell.length_c   1.000
_cell.angle_alpha   90.00
_cell.angle_beta   90.00
_cell.angle_gamma   90.00
#
_symmetry.space_group_name_H-M   'P 1'
#
loop_
_entity.id
_entity.type
_entity.pdbx_description
1 polymer ?
#
loop_
_entity_poly.entity_id
_entity_poly.type
_entity_poly.pdbx_seq_one_letter_code
_entity_poly.pdbx_strand_id
1 'polypeptide(L)'
;MGTQNRTKIWTFQAKEQWHILLRDGTLCGNWMCISPEDETAYRYMCRKMAARGLSCGDKPPVWGCHSCGGYQQAPDAEVARMLLSDHQLTACQMIMLSLECPADQLLASDYNAWCELVYSPLAETDYAEVGLPVPSEREKDHQLFAINYTPDALIQATLPSISRDWLTRAQPLVLDSNHEVCILEESYLAGMVRYAQD
;
A
#
# COMPACT_ATOMS: atom_id res chain seq x y z
N MET A 1 2.12 -14.91 -27.01
CA MET A 1 1.97 -14.63 -25.56
C MET A 1 2.52 -13.24 -25.33
N GLY A 2 1.65 -12.24 -25.18
CA GLY A 2 2.09 -10.88 -24.91
C GLY A 2 2.80 -10.83 -23.58
N THR A 3 3.97 -10.21 -23.52
CA THR A 3 4.64 -9.84 -22.28
C THR A 3 3.63 -9.09 -21.43
N GLN A 4 3.12 -9.73 -20.37
CA GLN A 4 2.27 -9.03 -19.42
C GLN A 4 3.11 -7.93 -18.79
N ASN A 5 2.68 -6.67 -18.97
CA ASN A 5 3.37 -5.53 -18.38
C ASN A 5 3.31 -5.67 -16.86
N ARG A 6 4.43 -6.01 -16.24
CA ARG A 6 4.53 -6.14 -14.77
C ARG A 6 5.00 -4.83 -14.18
N THR A 7 4.49 -4.52 -12.99
CA THR A 7 4.90 -3.36 -12.20
C THR A 7 5.33 -3.81 -10.82
N LYS A 8 6.32 -3.09 -10.27
CA LYS A 8 6.85 -3.32 -8.93
C LYS A 8 6.04 -2.53 -7.92
N ILE A 9 5.65 -3.20 -6.85
CA ILE A 9 5.04 -2.56 -5.69
C ILE A 9 5.61 -3.15 -4.41
N TRP A 10 5.44 -2.42 -3.33
CA TRP A 10 5.82 -2.85 -1.99
C TRP A 10 4.62 -2.74 -1.05
N THR A 11 4.54 -3.57 -0.04
CA THR A 11 3.51 -3.44 1.00
C THR A 11 4.06 -3.89 2.33
N PHE A 12 3.66 -3.21 3.40
CA PHE A 12 3.96 -3.61 4.77
C PHE A 12 2.82 -4.49 5.28
N GLN A 13 3.14 -5.71 5.66
CA GLN A 13 2.19 -6.70 6.15
C GLN A 13 2.67 -7.24 7.50
N ALA A 14 1.74 -7.53 8.40
CA ALA A 14 2.05 -8.29 9.60
C ALA A 14 2.54 -9.69 9.21
N LYS A 15 3.40 -10.29 10.03
CA LYS A 15 3.94 -11.64 9.76
C LYS A 15 2.85 -12.69 9.57
N GLU A 16 1.74 -12.57 10.29
CA GLU A 16 0.58 -13.46 10.16
C GLU A 16 -0.06 -13.36 8.77
N GLN A 17 -0.17 -12.16 8.21
CA GLN A 17 -0.69 -11.95 6.85
C GLN A 17 0.23 -12.52 5.78
N TRP A 18 1.55 -12.40 5.99
CA TRP A 18 2.53 -13.07 5.13
C TRP A 18 2.41 -14.60 5.19
N HIS A 19 2.22 -15.19 6.38
CA HIS A 19 1.98 -16.63 6.51
C HIS A 19 0.67 -17.07 5.82
N ILE A 20 -0.39 -16.27 5.91
CA ILE A 20 -1.64 -16.50 5.16
C ILE A 20 -1.37 -16.51 3.65
N LEU A 21 -0.63 -15.52 3.14
CA LEU A 21 -0.26 -15.44 1.72
C LEU A 21 0.50 -16.70 1.27
N LEU A 22 1.45 -17.19 2.06
CA LEU A 22 2.22 -18.39 1.74
C LEU A 22 1.36 -19.66 1.73
N ARG A 23 0.46 -19.78 2.71
CA ARG A 23 -0.42 -20.95 2.90
C ARG A 23 -1.50 -21.02 1.83
N ASP A 24 -2.23 -19.92 1.63
CA ASP A 24 -3.45 -19.89 0.81
C ASP A 24 -3.17 -19.46 -0.64
N GLY A 25 -1.97 -18.96 -0.91
CA GLY A 25 -1.58 -18.46 -2.23
C GLY A 25 -2.17 -17.09 -2.58
N THR A 26 -3.09 -16.56 -1.78
CA THR A 26 -3.72 -15.25 -1.95
C THR A 26 -3.92 -14.56 -0.60
N LEU A 27 -3.71 -13.25 -0.56
CA LEU A 27 -4.01 -12.39 0.58
C LEU A 27 -5.03 -11.33 0.18
N CYS A 28 -6.14 -11.28 0.91
CA CYS A 28 -7.18 -10.25 0.77
C CYS A 28 -7.24 -9.40 2.03
N GLY A 29 -7.75 -8.17 1.90
CA GLY A 29 -8.01 -7.32 3.06
C GLY A 29 -9.11 -7.88 3.97
N ASN A 30 -9.16 -7.40 5.21
CA ASN A 30 -10.15 -7.78 6.21
C ASN A 30 -10.72 -6.53 6.90
N TRP A 31 -12.04 -6.31 6.80
CA TRP A 31 -12.71 -5.16 7.42
C TRP A 31 -12.54 -5.14 8.95
N MET A 32 -12.38 -6.29 9.60
CA MET A 32 -12.14 -6.37 11.04
C MET A 32 -10.78 -5.76 11.46
N CYS A 33 -9.88 -5.53 10.50
CA CYS A 33 -8.57 -4.93 10.72
C CYS A 33 -8.54 -3.44 10.37
N ILE A 34 -9.66 -2.86 9.92
CA ILE A 34 -9.77 -1.43 9.58
C ILE A 34 -10.50 -0.74 10.71
N SER A 35 -9.98 0.39 11.16
CA SER A 35 -10.64 1.17 12.20
C SER A 35 -11.98 1.71 11.67
N PRO A 36 -13.01 1.88 12.52
CA PRO A 36 -14.27 2.49 12.10
C PRO A 36 -14.11 3.89 11.50
N GLU A 37 -13.08 4.62 11.93
CA GLU A 37 -12.76 5.98 11.44
C GLU A 37 -12.26 5.95 9.99
N ASP A 38 -11.47 4.93 9.63
CA ASP A 38 -10.88 4.79 8.29
C ASP A 38 -11.82 4.12 7.29
N GLU A 39 -12.87 3.45 7.76
CA GLU A 39 -13.76 2.63 6.92
C GLU A 39 -14.36 3.43 5.76
N THR A 40 -14.73 4.70 5.99
CA THR A 40 -15.29 5.58 4.96
C THR A 40 -14.31 5.81 3.82
N ALA A 41 -13.03 6.04 4.13
CA ALA A 41 -11.97 6.21 3.15
C ALA A 41 -11.74 4.90 2.38
N TYR A 42 -11.61 3.76 3.07
CA TYR A 42 -11.47 2.46 2.40
C TYR A 42 -12.64 2.15 1.44
N ARG A 43 -13.88 2.43 1.86
CA ARG A 43 -15.05 2.28 0.99
C ARG A 43 -15.05 3.23 -0.19
N TYR A 44 -14.53 4.45 -0.04
CA TYR A 44 -14.31 5.37 -1.15
C TYR A 44 -13.37 4.75 -2.18
N MET A 45 -12.22 4.21 -1.73
CA MET A 45 -11.27 3.55 -2.62
C MET A 45 -11.90 2.33 -3.32
N CYS A 46 -12.64 1.48 -2.61
CA CYS A 46 -13.37 0.36 -3.23
C CYS A 46 -14.26 0.83 -4.39
N ARG A 47 -14.99 1.94 -4.24
CA ARG A 47 -15.84 2.48 -5.31
C ARG A 47 -15.01 2.95 -6.51
N LYS A 48 -13.88 3.65 -6.26
CA LYS A 48 -12.99 4.14 -7.33
C LYS A 48 -12.30 3.00 -8.08
N MET A 49 -11.92 1.93 -7.37
CA MET A 49 -11.36 0.72 -7.96
C MET A 49 -12.43 -0.05 -8.77
N ALA A 50 -13.63 -0.25 -8.23
CA ALA A 50 -14.72 -0.94 -8.94
C ALA A 50 -15.13 -0.20 -10.23
N ALA A 51 -15.19 1.14 -10.21
CA ALA A 51 -15.46 1.96 -11.39
C ALA A 51 -14.40 1.81 -12.51
N ARG A 52 -13.22 1.26 -12.18
CA ARG A 52 -12.10 1.01 -13.10
C ARG A 52 -11.89 -0.49 -13.39
N GLY A 53 -12.85 -1.35 -13.00
CA GLY A 53 -12.78 -2.79 -13.24
C GLY A 53 -11.98 -3.59 -12.20
N LEU A 54 -11.54 -2.95 -11.10
CA LEU A 54 -10.74 -3.55 -10.03
C LEU A 54 -11.59 -3.82 -8.79
N SER A 55 -12.61 -4.68 -8.89
CA SER A 55 -13.50 -4.93 -7.75
C SER A 55 -12.80 -5.71 -6.63
N CYS A 56 -12.91 -5.21 -5.38
CA CYS A 56 -12.48 -5.92 -4.18
C CYS A 56 -13.54 -6.90 -3.64
N GLY A 57 -14.71 -7.00 -4.30
CA GLY A 57 -15.83 -7.81 -3.80
C GLY A 57 -16.33 -7.33 -2.44
N ASP A 58 -16.40 -8.25 -1.46
CA ASP A 58 -16.78 -7.98 -0.08
C ASP A 58 -15.59 -7.58 0.81
N LYS A 59 -14.38 -7.49 0.26
CA LYS A 59 -13.14 -7.19 1.00
C LYS A 59 -12.69 -5.74 0.82
N PRO A 60 -11.97 -5.16 1.79
CA PRO A 60 -11.25 -3.92 1.56
C PRO A 60 -10.04 -4.15 0.64
N PRO A 61 -9.54 -3.11 -0.06
CA PRO A 61 -8.31 -3.19 -0.81
C PRO A 61 -7.11 -3.47 0.10
N VAL A 62 -6.09 -4.07 -0.48
CA VAL A 62 -4.76 -4.15 0.09
C VAL A 62 -3.94 -2.95 -0.36
N TRP A 63 -3.36 -2.24 0.59
CA TRP A 63 -2.56 -1.04 0.35
C TRP A 63 -1.09 -1.36 0.13
N GLY A 64 -0.45 -0.61 -0.75
CA GLY A 64 0.98 -0.69 -1.01
C GLY A 64 1.54 0.62 -1.56
N CYS A 65 2.83 0.61 -1.85
CA CYS A 65 3.60 1.69 -2.43
C CYS A 65 3.98 1.29 -3.86
N HIS A 66 3.76 2.19 -4.82
CA HIS A 66 4.25 2.05 -6.19
C HIS A 66 5.55 2.83 -6.40
N SER A 67 5.69 4.01 -5.79
CA SER A 67 6.86 4.88 -5.98
C SER A 67 7.07 5.74 -4.75
N CYS A 68 8.28 5.67 -4.18
CA CYS A 68 8.70 6.44 -3.02
C CYS A 68 10.07 7.07 -3.31
N GLY A 69 10.14 8.38 -3.57
CA GLY A 69 11.42 9.03 -3.92
C GLY A 69 11.84 8.87 -5.39
N GLY A 70 10.93 8.38 -6.25
CA GLY A 70 11.16 8.21 -7.68
C GLY A 70 10.34 7.08 -8.29
N TYR A 71 10.25 7.05 -9.62
CA TYR A 71 9.45 6.05 -10.35
C TYR A 71 9.90 4.61 -10.03
N GLN A 72 8.96 3.80 -9.54
CA GLN A 72 9.20 2.41 -9.10
C GLN A 72 10.37 2.25 -8.13
N GLN A 73 10.52 3.19 -7.21
CA GLN A 73 11.42 3.06 -6.06
C GLN A 73 10.68 2.51 -4.84
N ALA A 74 11.38 1.65 -4.10
CA ALA A 74 10.89 1.03 -2.88
C ALA A 74 10.77 2.06 -1.75
N PRO A 75 9.83 1.88 -0.82
CA PRO A 75 9.84 2.66 0.42
C PRO A 75 11.11 2.35 1.21
N ASP A 76 11.70 3.39 1.79
CA ASP A 76 12.84 3.29 2.69
C ASP A 76 12.39 3.30 4.16
N ALA A 77 13.35 3.42 5.07
CA ALA A 77 13.09 3.50 6.51
C ALA A 77 12.24 4.71 6.90
N GLU A 78 12.39 5.85 6.22
CA GLU A 78 11.63 7.06 6.53
C GLU A 78 10.17 6.90 6.13
N VAL A 79 9.90 6.35 4.93
CA VAL A 79 8.53 6.02 4.50
C VAL A 79 7.90 4.96 5.40
N ALA A 80 8.65 3.92 5.78
CA ALA A 80 8.17 2.93 6.72
C ALA A 80 7.84 3.55 8.08
N ARG A 81 8.66 4.49 8.56
CA ARG A 81 8.42 5.21 9.83
C ARG A 81 7.17 6.06 9.78
N MET A 82 6.92 6.74 8.66
CA MET A 82 5.73 7.54 8.42
C MET A 82 4.44 6.71 8.46
N LEU A 83 4.49 5.46 7.96
CA LEU A 83 3.29 4.63 7.76
C LEU A 83 3.02 3.64 8.91
N LEU A 84 4.03 3.33 9.73
CA LEU A 84 3.93 2.27 10.75
C LEU A 84 4.10 2.83 12.16
N SER A 85 3.13 2.52 13.02
CA SER A 85 3.22 2.77 14.45
C SER A 85 4.27 1.89 15.14
N ASP A 86 4.80 2.36 16.27
CA ASP A 86 5.71 1.55 17.10
C ASP A 86 5.07 0.25 17.58
N HIS A 87 3.75 0.27 17.84
CA HIS A 87 3.03 -0.94 18.20
C HIS A 87 3.09 -1.99 17.08
N GLN A 88 2.87 -1.58 15.82
CA GLN A 88 2.99 -2.50 14.68
C GLN A 88 4.41 -3.06 14.56
N LEU A 89 5.43 -2.20 14.65
CA LEU A 89 6.83 -2.62 14.49
C LEU A 89 7.35 -3.50 15.63
N THR A 90 6.84 -3.33 16.85
CA THR A 90 7.29 -4.10 18.02
C THR A 90 6.42 -5.34 18.29
N ALA A 91 5.11 -5.24 18.13
CA ALA A 91 4.17 -6.30 18.52
C ALA A 91 3.73 -7.20 17.35
N CYS A 92 3.66 -6.68 16.13
CA CYS A 92 3.08 -7.40 14.98
C CYS A 92 4.13 -8.00 14.02
N GLN A 93 5.42 -7.82 14.28
CA GLN A 93 6.52 -8.28 13.42
C GLN A 93 6.28 -7.93 11.94
N MET A 94 6.41 -6.64 11.60
CA MET A 94 6.14 -6.18 10.24
C MET A 94 7.15 -6.72 9.22
N ILE A 95 6.65 -7.01 8.02
CA ILE A 95 7.43 -7.47 6.87
C ILE A 95 7.09 -6.59 5.68
N MET A 96 8.11 -6.10 4.97
CA MET A 96 7.96 -5.50 3.67
C MET A 96 7.98 -6.59 2.61
N LEU A 97 6.87 -6.73 1.88
CA LEU A 97 6.78 -7.61 0.72
C LEU A 97 7.07 -6.79 -0.53
N SER A 98 8.03 -7.24 -1.33
CA SER A 98 8.24 -6.75 -2.69
C SER A 98 7.50 -7.65 -3.66
N LEU A 99 6.71 -7.05 -4.55
CA LEU A 99 5.84 -7.77 -5.46
C LEU A 99 6.08 -7.29 -6.90
N GLU A 100 5.99 -8.21 -7.85
CA GLU A 100 5.83 -7.91 -9.27
C GLU A 100 4.45 -8.37 -9.72
N CYS A 101 3.50 -7.46 -9.87
CA CYS A 101 2.12 -7.78 -10.26
C CYS A 101 1.81 -7.27 -11.67
N PRO A 102 0.79 -7.82 -12.35
CA PRO A 102 0.31 -7.24 -13.61
C PRO A 102 -0.15 -5.78 -13.38
N ALA A 103 0.26 -4.88 -14.27
CA ALA A 103 -0.03 -3.45 -14.13
C ALA A 103 -1.55 -3.12 -14.15
N ASP A 104 -2.37 -4.01 -14.68
CA ASP A 104 -3.83 -3.91 -14.71
C ASP A 104 -4.53 -4.50 -13.47
N GLN A 105 -3.78 -4.91 -12.44
CA GLN A 105 -4.31 -5.44 -11.17
C GLN A 105 -4.20 -4.45 -10.01
N LEU A 106 -3.82 -3.20 -10.28
CA LEU A 106 -3.71 -2.16 -9.26
C LEU A 106 -4.30 -0.82 -9.72
N LEU A 107 -4.71 -0.02 -8.75
CA LEU A 107 -5.00 1.40 -8.94
C LEU A 107 -3.94 2.22 -8.21
N ALA A 108 -3.16 2.97 -8.98
CA ALA A 108 -2.20 3.94 -8.46
C ALA A 108 -2.92 5.25 -8.12
N SER A 109 -2.57 5.88 -7.00
CA SER A 109 -3.03 7.21 -6.65
C SER A 109 -1.91 8.02 -5.97
N ASP A 110 -2.02 9.35 -6.00
CA ASP A 110 -1.15 10.24 -5.24
C ASP A 110 -1.46 10.12 -3.73
N TYR A 111 -0.44 9.85 -2.91
CA TYR A 111 -0.59 9.65 -1.48
C TYR A 111 -0.95 10.94 -0.73
N ASN A 112 -0.35 12.07 -1.11
CA ASN A 112 -0.60 13.34 -0.42
C ASN A 112 -2.03 13.82 -0.73
N ALA A 113 -2.43 13.77 -1.99
CA ALA A 113 -3.81 14.09 -2.38
C ALA A 113 -4.82 13.13 -1.72
N TRP A 114 -4.48 11.85 -1.55
CA TRP A 114 -5.30 10.90 -0.80
C TRP A 114 -5.49 11.32 0.65
N CYS A 115 -4.40 11.67 1.33
CA CYS A 115 -4.43 12.13 2.72
C CYS A 115 -5.30 13.38 2.87
N GLU A 116 -5.10 14.38 2.01
CA GLU A 116 -5.76 15.68 2.09
C GLU A 116 -7.23 15.66 1.66
N LEU A 117 -7.61 14.83 0.69
CA LEU A 117 -8.94 14.88 0.07
C LEU A 117 -9.90 13.80 0.56
N VAL A 118 -9.38 12.71 1.13
CA VAL A 118 -10.18 11.51 1.45
C VAL A 118 -9.94 11.00 2.87
N TYR A 119 -8.68 10.84 3.29
CA TYR A 119 -8.36 10.23 4.58
C TYR A 119 -8.59 11.19 5.75
N SER A 120 -8.09 12.43 5.62
CA SER A 120 -8.24 13.49 6.62
C SER A 120 -8.65 14.80 5.93
N PRO A 121 -9.85 14.83 5.30
CA PRO A 121 -10.31 16.00 4.58
C PRO A 121 -10.57 17.18 5.51
N LEU A 122 -10.23 18.38 5.05
CA LEU A 122 -10.66 19.63 5.68
C LEU A 122 -12.20 19.70 5.73
N ALA A 123 -12.74 20.27 6.80
CA ALA A 123 -14.16 20.55 6.86
C ALA A 123 -14.52 21.67 5.87
N GLU A 124 -15.79 21.74 5.44
CA GLU A 124 -16.25 22.80 4.54
C GLU A 124 -16.02 24.21 5.13
N THR A 125 -16.09 24.33 6.45
CA THR A 125 -15.78 25.57 7.18
C THR A 125 -14.33 25.99 7.02
N ASP A 126 -13.40 25.05 7.05
CA ASP A 126 -11.96 25.32 6.98
C ASP A 126 -11.59 25.83 5.57
N TYR A 127 -12.19 25.23 4.54
CA TYR A 127 -12.09 25.73 3.16
C TYR A 127 -12.58 27.18 3.05
N ALA A 128 -13.72 27.50 3.66
CA ALA A 128 -14.27 28.85 3.64
C ALA A 128 -13.38 29.88 4.36
N GLU A 129 -12.75 29.52 5.48
CA GLU A 129 -11.83 30.39 6.23
C GLU A 129 -10.59 30.80 5.43
N VAL A 130 -10.05 29.89 4.62
CA VAL A 130 -8.89 30.17 3.74
C VAL A 130 -9.29 30.69 2.36
N GLY A 131 -10.58 30.91 2.12
CA GLY A 131 -11.10 31.44 0.85
C GLY A 131 -10.98 30.49 -0.34
N LEU A 132 -10.95 29.17 -0.09
CA LEU A 132 -10.89 28.14 -1.12
C LEU A 132 -12.24 27.44 -1.28
N PRO A 133 -12.64 27.04 -2.50
CA PRO A 133 -13.83 26.22 -2.70
C PRO A 133 -13.55 24.76 -2.30
N VAL A 134 -14.59 24.07 -1.82
CA VAL A 134 -14.55 22.62 -1.60
C VAL A 134 -14.36 21.91 -2.96
N PRO A 135 -13.37 21.03 -3.13
CA PRO A 135 -13.14 20.33 -4.38
C PRO A 135 -14.32 19.45 -4.79
N SER A 136 -14.75 19.56 -6.05
CA SER A 136 -15.72 18.66 -6.66
C SER A 136 -15.17 17.23 -6.79
N GLU A 137 -16.03 16.23 -6.92
CA GLU A 137 -15.59 14.84 -7.13
C GLU A 137 -14.73 14.65 -8.38
N ARG A 138 -14.95 15.46 -9.43
CA ARG A 138 -14.11 15.44 -10.64
C ARG A 138 -12.71 15.98 -10.37
N GLU A 139 -12.60 17.05 -9.58
CA GLU A 139 -11.30 17.61 -9.18
C GLU A 139 -10.55 16.67 -8.26
N LYS A 140 -11.24 16.02 -7.32
CA LYS A 140 -10.66 14.96 -6.48
C LYS A 140 -10.14 13.81 -7.33
N ASP A 141 -10.94 13.29 -8.27
CA ASP A 141 -10.51 12.21 -9.16
C ASP A 141 -9.28 12.60 -9.99
N HIS A 142 -9.24 13.84 -10.48
CA HIS A 142 -8.08 14.32 -11.22
C HIS A 142 -6.83 14.36 -10.33
N GLN A 143 -6.92 14.97 -9.15
CA GLN A 143 -5.79 15.10 -8.22
C GLN A 143 -5.29 13.74 -7.71
N LEU A 144 -6.21 12.79 -7.46
CA LEU A 144 -5.85 11.48 -6.96
C LEU A 144 -5.21 10.59 -8.03
N PHE A 145 -5.73 10.59 -9.25
CA PHE A 145 -5.43 9.53 -10.23
C PHE A 145 -4.67 10.01 -11.47
N ALA A 146 -4.54 11.32 -11.70
CA ALA A 146 -3.69 11.85 -12.77
C ALA A 146 -2.24 11.97 -12.29
N ILE A 147 -1.58 10.81 -12.17
CA ILE A 147 -0.24 10.70 -11.55
C ILE A 147 0.82 11.45 -12.35
N ASN A 148 1.55 12.32 -11.66
CA ASN A 148 2.80 12.92 -12.14
C ASN A 148 3.98 12.37 -11.32
N TYR A 149 4.85 11.61 -11.95
CA TYR A 149 6.02 11.03 -11.28
C TYR A 149 7.13 12.07 -11.15
N THR A 150 7.12 12.81 -10.03
CA THR A 150 8.22 13.69 -9.63
C THR A 150 9.17 12.95 -8.68
N PRO A 151 10.42 13.43 -8.49
CA PRO A 151 11.35 12.83 -7.54
C PRO A 151 10.80 12.73 -6.12
N ASP A 152 9.98 13.68 -5.71
CA ASP A 152 9.41 13.71 -4.34
C ASP A 152 8.01 13.08 -4.26
N ALA A 153 7.50 12.50 -5.37
CA ALA A 153 6.18 11.92 -5.40
C ALA A 153 6.11 10.63 -4.58
N LEU A 154 5.11 10.56 -3.70
CA LEU A 154 4.68 9.32 -3.04
C LEU A 154 3.44 8.79 -3.75
N ILE A 155 3.62 7.72 -4.51
CA ILE A 155 2.54 7.08 -5.25
C ILE A 155 2.18 5.78 -4.53
N GLN A 156 0.96 5.69 -4.04
CA GLN A 156 0.42 4.47 -3.46
C GLN A 156 -0.19 3.58 -4.54
N ALA A 157 -0.26 2.28 -4.26
CA ALA A 157 -0.94 1.28 -5.06
C ALA A 157 -2.00 0.59 -4.21
N THR A 158 -3.18 0.41 -4.77
CA THR A 158 -4.26 -0.35 -4.13
C THR A 158 -4.65 -1.53 -5.00
N LEU A 159 -4.79 -2.69 -4.38
CA LEU A 159 -5.05 -3.97 -5.05
C LEU A 159 -6.27 -4.65 -4.43
N PRO A 160 -7.10 -5.36 -5.22
CA PRO A 160 -8.17 -6.20 -4.65
C PRO A 160 -7.63 -7.30 -3.73
N SER A 161 -6.48 -7.86 -4.10
CA SER A 161 -5.79 -8.95 -3.40
C SER A 161 -4.34 -9.05 -3.87
N ILE A 162 -3.50 -9.76 -3.13
CA ILE A 162 -2.12 -10.10 -3.51
C ILE A 162 -2.05 -11.60 -3.81
N SER A 163 -1.47 -11.97 -4.96
CA SER A 163 -1.09 -13.37 -5.25
C SER A 163 0.31 -13.68 -4.75
N ARG A 164 0.51 -14.88 -4.23
CA ARG A 164 1.84 -15.39 -3.82
C ARG A 164 2.80 -15.43 -5.00
N ASP A 165 2.32 -15.66 -6.22
CA ASP A 165 3.15 -15.73 -7.43
C ASP A 165 3.72 -14.36 -7.85
N TRP A 166 3.28 -13.29 -7.20
CA TRP A 166 3.84 -11.95 -7.38
C TRP A 166 4.98 -11.68 -6.42
N LEU A 167 5.12 -12.46 -5.35
CA LEU A 167 6.09 -12.23 -4.29
C LEU A 167 7.53 -12.48 -4.77
N THR A 168 8.37 -11.44 -4.72
CA THR A 168 9.78 -11.51 -5.12
C THR A 168 10.74 -11.38 -3.94
N ARG A 169 10.35 -10.67 -2.88
CA ARG A 169 11.15 -10.51 -1.66
C ARG A 169 10.26 -10.33 -0.44
N ALA A 170 10.71 -10.77 0.72
CA ALA A 170 10.06 -10.53 2.01
C ALA A 170 11.11 -10.14 3.05
N GLN A 171 11.13 -8.87 3.46
CA GLN A 171 12.16 -8.31 4.34
C GLN A 171 11.54 -7.92 5.69
N PRO A 172 12.05 -8.44 6.83
CA PRO A 172 11.60 -8.00 8.14
C PRO A 172 11.91 -6.52 8.39
N LEU A 173 11.03 -5.84 9.10
CA LEU A 173 11.26 -4.53 9.68
C LEU A 173 11.44 -4.66 11.19
N VAL A 174 12.41 -3.92 11.74
CA VAL A 174 12.68 -3.86 13.17
C VAL A 174 12.91 -2.41 13.60
N LEU A 175 12.80 -2.16 14.90
CA LEU A 175 13.35 -0.95 15.52
C LEU A 175 14.76 -1.26 16.03
N ASP A 176 15.71 -0.37 15.77
CA ASP A 176 17.03 -0.43 16.37
C ASP A 176 17.02 0.08 17.83
N SER A 177 18.20 0.13 18.46
CA SER A 177 18.34 0.63 19.82
C SER A 177 18.00 2.12 19.99
N ASN A 178 17.93 2.88 18.91
CA ASN A 178 17.57 4.30 18.89
C ASN A 178 16.10 4.52 18.51
N HIS A 179 15.30 3.46 18.38
CA HIS A 179 13.92 3.50 17.89
C HIS A 179 13.78 3.93 16.41
N GLU A 180 14.84 3.77 15.63
CA GLU A 180 14.82 4.00 14.18
C GLU A 180 14.39 2.73 13.43
N VAL A 181 13.63 2.91 12.35
CA VAL A 181 13.17 1.78 11.54
C VAL A 181 14.31 1.24 10.70
N CYS A 182 14.51 -0.08 10.75
CA CYS A 182 15.48 -0.79 9.94
C CYS A 182 14.77 -1.84 9.08
N ILE A 183 14.98 -1.78 7.76
CA ILE A 183 14.57 -2.82 6.82
C ILE A 183 15.74 -3.78 6.66
N LEU A 184 15.58 -5.03 7.08
CA LEU A 184 16.67 -6.00 7.07
C LEU A 184 16.94 -6.52 5.65
N GLU A 185 18.22 -6.62 5.27
CA GLU A 185 18.64 -7.10 3.96
C GLU A 185 18.39 -8.60 3.78
N GLU A 186 18.47 -9.38 4.86
CA GLU A 186 18.17 -10.81 4.83
C GLU A 186 16.67 -11.04 4.59
N SER A 187 16.36 -11.64 3.43
CA SER A 187 15.00 -11.96 3.03
C SER A 187 14.59 -13.33 3.59
N TYR A 188 13.38 -13.45 4.13
CA TYR A 188 12.83 -14.74 4.57
C TYR A 188 12.77 -15.78 3.43
N LEU A 189 12.66 -15.32 2.17
CA LEU A 189 12.64 -16.21 1.01
C LEU A 189 14.00 -16.83 0.69
N ALA A 190 15.11 -16.19 1.07
CA ALA A 190 16.44 -16.75 0.86
C ALA A 190 16.69 -18.02 1.69
N GLY A 191 15.96 -18.18 2.81
CA GLY A 191 15.98 -19.38 3.64
C GLY A 191 15.07 -20.51 3.14
N MET A 192 13.98 -20.20 2.42
CA MET A 192 13.02 -21.21 1.94
C MET A 192 13.51 -22.00 0.73
N VAL A 193 14.40 -21.44 -0.10
CA VAL A 193 15.00 -22.15 -1.24
C VAL A 193 15.92 -23.29 -0.77
N ARG A 194 16.48 -23.19 0.45
CA ARG A 194 17.38 -24.24 0.99
C ARG A 194 16.66 -25.50 1.44
N TYR A 195 15.36 -25.44 1.74
CA TYR A 195 14.58 -26.61 2.20
C TYR A 195 13.81 -27.33 1.08
N ALA A 196 13.87 -26.83 -0.15
CA ALA A 196 13.24 -27.48 -1.31
C ALA A 196 14.24 -28.29 -2.15
N GLN A 197 15.48 -28.47 -1.67
CA GLN A 197 16.54 -29.25 -2.31
C GLN A 197 17.05 -30.44 -1.46
N ASP A 198 16.42 -30.69 -0.30
CA ASP A 198 16.63 -31.88 0.54
C ASP A 198 15.37 -32.76 0.53
#